data_AF-A0A7S2JMT5-F1
#
_entry.id   AF-A0A7S2JMT5-F1
#
_cell.length_a   1.000
_cell.length_b   1.000
_cell.length_c   1.000
_cell.angle_alpha   90.00
_cell.angle_beta   90.00
_cell.angle_gamma   90.00
#
_symmetry.space_group_name_H-M   'P 1'
#
loop_
_entity.id
_entity.type
_entity.pdbx_description
1 polymer ?
#
loop_
_entity_poly.entity_id
_entity_poly.type
_entity_poly.pdbx_seq_one_letter_code
_entity_poly.pdbx_strand_id
1 'polypeptide(L)'
;GEAPRRGAAVRRRATRTPRRSGGRGVALAFAGVATAAALRGGRQAPRRPRVCARVAAPPRGASARADAVSPSGGEVGEAEAAGALERAAARSALQMELLELAAATARGQTGDEEVRRRCCRLVARLESANPTLEPARSALLEGDWRLVFATEDPTRCSPFFWALRQQMRGVEDPNPLSRLMFGGDDLLENTLAFTDGVPIKTVGLATQRLRHGELVNQVVVGVFPTGESKMTTTCRYEADGADAGVLRVIVEKTQVLGASLAASVLDQLSFPSGQLLGDNAEVAMRVSYLDERLRVVRDVARDEACFVF
;
A
#
# COMPACT_ATOMS: atom_id res chain seq x y z
N GLY A 1 64.49 -37.15 -35.19
CA GLY A 1 64.44 -36.95 -33.73
C GLY A 1 63.00 -36.94 -33.32
N GLU A 2 62.49 -38.12 -32.93
CA GLU A 2 61.15 -38.31 -32.39
C GLU A 2 61.02 -37.64 -31.02
N ALA A 3 59.88 -36.99 -30.78
CA ALA A 3 59.45 -36.54 -29.46
C ALA A 3 58.12 -37.24 -29.09
N PRO A 4 57.85 -37.56 -27.81
CA PRO A 4 56.95 -38.64 -27.45
C PRO A 4 55.56 -38.20 -26.94
N ARG A 5 54.57 -39.00 -27.34
CA ARG A 5 53.47 -39.64 -26.58
C ARG A 5 52.81 -38.90 -25.39
N ARG A 6 51.58 -38.44 -25.69
CA ARG A 6 50.29 -38.60 -24.98
C ARG A 6 50.31 -39.26 -23.58
N GLY A 7 49.81 -38.51 -22.59
CA GLY A 7 49.18 -39.03 -21.37
C GLY A 7 47.74 -38.54 -21.28
N ALA A 8 46.78 -39.46 -21.39
CA ALA A 8 45.34 -39.19 -21.26
C ALA A 8 44.90 -39.40 -19.81
N ALA A 9 44.35 -38.36 -19.17
CA ALA A 9 43.70 -38.46 -17.87
C ALA A 9 42.17 -38.35 -18.05
N VAL A 10 41.49 -39.49 -17.92
CA VAL A 10 40.03 -39.63 -17.91
C VAL A 10 39.49 -39.09 -16.58
N ARG A 11 38.86 -37.91 -16.60
CA ARG A 11 38.06 -37.41 -15.47
C ARG A 11 36.63 -37.97 -15.56
N ARG A 12 36.30 -38.92 -14.68
CA ARG A 12 34.93 -39.37 -14.43
C ARG A 12 34.12 -38.23 -13.80
N ARG A 13 33.10 -37.73 -14.50
CA ARG A 13 32.06 -36.85 -13.93
C ARG A 13 31.09 -37.71 -13.12
N ALA A 14 31.02 -37.47 -11.82
CA ALA A 14 29.95 -37.99 -10.97
C ALA A 14 28.65 -37.25 -11.28
N THR A 15 27.66 -37.98 -11.78
CA THR A 15 26.26 -37.54 -11.88
C THR A 15 25.67 -37.42 -10.48
N ARG A 16 25.56 -36.19 -9.97
CA ARG A 16 24.74 -35.88 -8.80
C ARG A 16 23.27 -35.83 -9.22
N THR A 17 22.50 -36.81 -8.80
CA THR A 17 21.04 -36.80 -8.81
C THR A 17 20.52 -35.67 -7.91
N PRO A 18 19.58 -34.82 -8.38
CA PRO A 18 18.93 -33.85 -7.52
C PRO A 18 17.96 -34.58 -6.58
N ARG A 19 18.18 -34.33 -5.29
CA ARG A 19 17.39 -34.80 -4.17
C ARG A 19 16.02 -34.08 -4.23
N ARG A 20 14.96 -34.79 -4.62
CA ARG A 20 13.56 -34.35 -4.50
C ARG A 20 13.29 -33.98 -3.03
N SER A 21 13.29 -32.70 -2.72
CA SER A 21 12.63 -32.19 -1.51
C SER A 21 11.13 -32.22 -1.78
N GLY A 22 10.39 -32.90 -0.90
CA GLY A 22 8.94 -32.99 -0.96
C GLY A 22 8.34 -31.61 -0.75
N GLY A 23 7.96 -30.95 -1.84
CA GLY A 23 7.03 -29.84 -1.81
C GLY A 23 5.69 -30.36 -1.32
N ARG A 24 5.31 -29.98 -0.10
CA ARG A 24 3.91 -30.04 0.33
C ARG A 24 3.16 -29.06 -0.57
N GLY A 25 2.47 -29.58 -1.58
CA GLY A 25 1.54 -28.82 -2.39
C GLY A 25 0.43 -28.30 -1.50
N VAL A 26 0.46 -27.00 -1.21
CA VAL A 26 -0.70 -26.27 -0.72
C VAL A 26 -1.56 -25.98 -1.94
N ALA A 27 -2.53 -26.85 -2.21
CA ALA A 27 -3.58 -26.57 -3.17
C ALA A 27 -4.48 -25.47 -2.59
N LEU A 28 -4.17 -24.20 -2.88
CA LEU A 28 -5.05 -23.07 -2.60
C LEU A 28 -6.13 -23.03 -3.70
N ALA A 29 -7.29 -23.58 -3.38
CA ALA A 29 -8.47 -23.46 -4.21
C ALA A 29 -9.00 -22.01 -4.12
N PHE A 30 -8.64 -21.17 -5.10
CA PHE A 30 -9.27 -19.86 -5.33
C PHE A 30 -10.47 -19.92 -6.29
N ALA A 31 -11.10 -21.09 -6.39
CA ALA A 31 -12.36 -21.29 -7.11
C ALA A 31 -13.38 -21.90 -6.14
N GLY A 32 -14.25 -21.07 -5.54
CA GLY A 32 -15.31 -21.59 -4.69
C GLY A 32 -15.96 -20.59 -3.73
N VAL A 33 -16.57 -19.52 -4.25
CA VAL A 33 -17.70 -18.89 -3.55
C VAL A 33 -18.97 -19.23 -4.30
N ALA A 34 -19.26 -20.53 -4.34
CA ALA A 34 -20.59 -21.08 -4.56
C ALA A 34 -20.61 -22.47 -3.92
N THR A 35 -21.51 -22.65 -2.95
CA THR A 35 -21.88 -23.94 -2.31
C THR A 35 -20.99 -24.40 -1.14
N ALA A 36 -21.40 -24.08 0.10
CA ALA A 36 -21.67 -25.08 1.15
C ALA A 36 -22.03 -24.38 2.48
N ALA A 37 -23.30 -24.47 2.84
CA ALA A 37 -23.80 -24.25 4.19
C ALA A 37 -23.76 -25.57 4.97
N ALA A 38 -23.15 -25.60 6.16
CA ALA A 38 -23.51 -26.54 7.24
C ALA A 38 -22.83 -26.17 8.57
N LEU A 39 -23.66 -25.65 9.48
CA LEU A 39 -23.74 -25.96 10.92
C LEU A 39 -22.43 -26.13 11.73
N ARG A 40 -22.17 -25.19 12.64
CA ARG A 40 -22.06 -25.47 14.09
C ARG A 40 -21.98 -24.18 14.92
N GLY A 41 -22.91 -24.03 15.84
CA GLY A 41 -23.00 -22.89 16.76
C GLY A 41 -22.02 -23.00 17.93
N GLY A 42 -21.54 -21.84 18.37
CA GLY A 42 -20.78 -21.68 19.61
C GLY A 42 -20.94 -20.24 20.11
N ARG A 43 -21.85 -20.04 21.07
CA ARG A 43 -22.04 -18.78 21.81
C ARG A 43 -20.82 -18.55 22.70
N GLN A 44 -20.16 -17.40 22.60
CA GLN A 44 -19.30 -16.87 23.67
C GLN A 44 -19.68 -15.44 24.01
N ALA A 45 -19.85 -15.20 25.31
CA ALA A 45 -20.27 -13.94 25.92
C ALA A 45 -19.11 -12.92 26.02
N PRO A 46 -19.39 -11.62 25.98
CA PRO A 46 -18.35 -10.59 26.07
C PRO A 46 -17.86 -10.38 27.53
N ARG A 47 -16.54 -10.39 27.72
CA ARG A 47 -15.88 -9.95 28.96
C ARG A 47 -15.54 -8.47 28.88
N ARG A 48 -16.01 -7.68 29.84
CA ARG A 48 -15.65 -6.28 30.07
C ARG A 48 -14.29 -6.19 30.80
N PRO A 49 -13.38 -5.30 30.42
CA PRO A 49 -12.35 -4.80 31.33
C PRO A 49 -12.77 -3.51 32.03
N ARG A 50 -12.42 -3.43 33.32
CA ARG A 50 -12.58 -2.28 34.21
C ARG A 50 -11.32 -1.38 34.14
N VAL A 51 -11.59 -0.08 33.99
CA VAL A 51 -11.04 1.10 34.70
C VAL A 51 -9.70 0.95 35.43
N CYS A 52 -8.74 1.84 35.13
CA CYS A 52 -8.13 2.76 36.12
C CYS A 52 -7.27 3.83 35.44
N ALA A 53 -7.73 5.07 35.57
CA ALA A 53 -6.97 6.29 35.26
C ALA A 53 -5.94 6.55 36.37
N ARG A 54 -4.75 7.03 36.00
CA ARG A 54 -3.85 7.71 36.93
C ARG A 54 -3.20 8.91 36.25
N VAL A 55 -3.70 10.09 36.59
CA VAL A 55 -3.18 11.41 36.26
C VAL A 55 -1.97 11.68 37.14
N ALA A 56 -0.84 12.06 36.55
CA ALA A 56 0.27 12.69 37.25
C ALA A 56 0.80 13.84 36.37
N ALA A 57 0.77 15.04 36.95
CA ALA A 57 1.22 16.30 36.38
C ALA A 57 2.54 16.73 37.07
N PRO A 58 3.18 17.86 36.71
CA PRO A 58 4.57 17.89 36.22
C PRO A 58 5.55 18.58 37.18
N PRO A 59 6.87 18.50 36.95
CA PRO A 59 7.81 19.43 37.54
C PRO A 59 8.14 20.61 36.61
N ARG A 60 8.19 21.78 37.24
CA ARG A 60 8.54 23.11 36.75
C ARG A 60 10.07 23.29 36.68
N GLY A 61 10.49 24.13 35.73
CA GLY A 61 11.46 25.21 35.99
C GLY A 61 12.90 24.96 35.54
N ALA A 62 13.34 25.76 34.56
CA ALA A 62 14.62 26.45 34.58
C ALA A 62 14.61 27.55 33.51
N SER A 63 14.65 28.79 33.99
CA SER A 63 14.80 30.03 33.23
C SER A 63 16.29 30.25 32.95
N ALA A 64 16.68 30.43 31.68
CA ALA A 64 18.03 30.81 31.30
C ALA A 64 18.01 31.93 30.24
N ARG A 65 18.44 33.09 30.72
CA ARG A 65 19.01 34.30 30.09
C ARG A 65 19.08 34.35 28.56
N ALA A 66 18.42 35.36 28.02
CA ALA A 66 18.55 35.83 26.64
C ALA A 66 19.76 36.75 26.51
N ASP A 67 20.75 36.34 25.70
CA ASP A 67 21.77 37.22 25.14
C ASP A 67 21.23 37.83 23.84
N ALA A 68 21.14 39.16 23.81
CA ALA A 68 20.64 39.95 22.69
C ALA A 68 21.71 40.07 21.61
N VAL A 69 21.63 39.20 20.60
CA VAL A 69 22.37 39.33 19.33
C VAL A 69 21.59 40.28 18.41
N SER A 70 22.25 41.36 17.97
CA SER A 70 21.70 42.33 17.02
C SER A 70 21.62 41.74 15.60
N PRO A 71 20.47 41.78 14.90
CA PRO A 71 20.34 41.24 13.55
C PRO A 71 20.59 42.34 12.50
N SER A 72 21.78 42.34 11.91
CA SER A 72 22.09 43.07 10.67
C SER A 72 21.99 42.11 9.47
N GLY A 73 20.77 41.77 9.04
CA GLY A 73 20.54 40.74 7.99
C GLY A 73 19.22 40.84 7.22
N GLY A 74 18.68 42.05 7.00
CA GLY A 74 17.32 42.25 6.49
C GLY A 74 17.09 41.97 4.99
N GLU A 75 18.11 42.08 4.13
CA GLU A 75 17.87 42.11 2.68
C GLU A 75 17.84 40.73 1.99
N VAL A 76 18.43 39.70 2.59
CA VAL A 76 18.41 38.34 2.00
C VAL A 76 17.06 37.65 2.22
N GLY A 77 16.33 38.02 3.28
CA GLY A 77 15.07 37.39 3.66
C GLY A 77 13.88 37.71 2.75
N GLU A 78 13.81 38.92 2.18
CA GLU A 78 12.65 39.33 1.37
C GLU A 78 12.60 38.63 0.01
N ALA A 79 13.74 38.48 -0.66
CA ALA A 79 13.83 37.77 -1.94
C ALA A 79 13.54 36.26 -1.79
N GLU A 80 14.03 35.64 -0.71
CA GLU A 80 13.77 34.23 -0.42
C GLU A 80 12.29 33.98 -0.11
N ALA A 81 11.67 34.86 0.68
CA ALA A 81 10.25 34.80 1.02
C ALA A 81 9.36 34.94 -0.22
N ALA A 82 9.67 35.88 -1.12
CA ALA A 82 8.96 36.06 -2.38
C ALA A 82 9.05 34.78 -3.25
N GLY A 83 10.23 34.20 -3.37
CA GLY A 83 10.42 32.95 -4.10
C GLY A 83 9.69 31.76 -3.45
N ALA A 84 9.61 31.70 -2.12
CA ALA A 84 8.87 30.66 -1.41
C ALA A 84 7.36 30.74 -1.67
N LEU A 85 6.80 31.96 -1.71
CA LEU A 85 5.40 32.21 -2.03
C LEU A 85 5.07 31.81 -3.47
N GLU A 86 5.93 32.16 -4.44
CA GLU A 86 5.75 31.78 -5.83
C GLU A 86 5.77 30.26 -6.01
N ARG A 87 6.72 29.55 -5.35
CA ARG A 87 6.76 28.09 -5.35
C ARG A 87 5.50 27.48 -4.73
N ALA A 88 4.99 28.06 -3.65
CA ALA A 88 3.74 27.60 -3.02
C ALA A 88 2.53 27.79 -3.93
N ALA A 89 2.43 28.93 -4.62
CA ALA A 89 1.38 29.20 -5.60
C ALA A 89 1.45 28.22 -6.79
N ALA A 90 2.65 27.98 -7.32
CA ALA A 90 2.86 27.01 -8.39
C ALA A 90 2.46 25.59 -7.98
N ARG A 91 2.80 25.15 -6.76
CA ARG A 91 2.34 23.85 -6.22
C ARG A 91 0.83 23.79 -6.09
N SER A 92 0.21 24.83 -5.55
CA SER A 92 -1.25 24.88 -5.40
C SER A 92 -1.97 24.77 -6.74
N ALA A 93 -1.44 25.40 -7.80
CA ALA A 93 -2.00 25.27 -9.14
C ALA A 93 -1.91 23.82 -9.67
N LEU A 94 -0.79 23.11 -9.43
CA LEU A 94 -0.63 21.71 -9.80
C LEU A 94 -1.60 20.78 -9.05
N GLN A 95 -1.81 21.03 -7.77
CA GLN A 95 -2.76 20.26 -6.96
C GLN A 95 -4.18 20.42 -7.47
N MET A 96 -4.60 21.66 -7.75
CA MET A 96 -5.94 21.94 -8.28
C MET A 96 -6.16 21.24 -9.62
N GLU A 97 -5.20 21.33 -10.55
CA GLU A 97 -5.29 20.65 -11.85
C GLU A 97 -5.39 19.13 -11.69
N LEU A 98 -4.60 18.53 -10.79
CA LEU A 98 -4.65 17.09 -10.51
C LEU A 98 -6.01 16.69 -9.93
N LEU A 99 -6.53 17.43 -8.96
CA LEU A 99 -7.81 17.16 -8.31
C LEU A 99 -8.98 17.29 -9.29
N GLU A 100 -8.95 18.26 -10.19
CA GLU A 100 -9.95 18.42 -11.25
C GLU A 100 -9.98 17.21 -12.20
N LEU A 101 -8.82 16.76 -12.68
CA LEU A 101 -8.72 15.57 -13.53
C LEU A 101 -9.14 14.30 -12.79
N ALA A 102 -8.73 14.17 -11.52
CA ALA A 102 -9.07 13.05 -10.67
C ALA A 102 -10.58 12.95 -10.40
N ALA A 103 -11.24 14.09 -10.20
CA ALA A 103 -12.68 14.18 -10.04
C ALA A 103 -13.42 13.78 -11.34
N ALA A 104 -12.94 14.23 -12.50
CA ALA A 104 -13.52 13.91 -13.80
C ALA A 104 -13.38 12.43 -14.20
N THR A 105 -12.42 11.70 -13.62
CA THR A 105 -12.10 10.31 -13.98
C THR A 105 -12.48 9.28 -12.91
N ALA A 106 -13.32 9.65 -11.94
CA ALA A 106 -13.70 8.77 -10.85
C ALA A 106 -12.48 8.16 -10.12
N ARG A 107 -11.49 9.00 -9.78
CA ARG A 107 -10.19 8.61 -9.19
C ARG A 107 -9.26 7.85 -10.14
N GLY A 108 -9.32 8.15 -11.44
CA GLY A 108 -8.50 7.50 -12.47
C GLY A 108 -9.10 6.23 -13.10
N GLN A 109 -10.35 5.88 -12.76
CA GLN A 109 -11.02 4.66 -13.23
C GLN A 109 -11.66 4.76 -14.61
N THR A 110 -12.10 5.96 -15.02
CA THR A 110 -12.86 6.15 -16.27
C THR A 110 -12.15 7.05 -17.28
N GLY A 111 -10.88 7.40 -17.04
CA GLY A 111 -10.09 8.24 -17.93
C GLY A 111 -9.41 7.43 -19.05
N ASP A 112 -9.19 8.07 -20.20
CA ASP A 112 -8.35 7.49 -21.23
C ASP A 112 -6.85 7.52 -20.86
N GLU A 113 -6.03 6.92 -21.72
CA GLU A 113 -4.59 6.83 -21.51
C GLU A 113 -3.87 8.19 -21.50
N GLU A 114 -4.41 9.18 -22.20
CA GLU A 114 -3.83 10.51 -22.24
C GLU A 114 -4.06 11.26 -20.93
N VAL A 115 -5.28 11.20 -20.40
CA VAL A 115 -5.63 11.77 -19.09
C VAL A 115 -4.81 11.10 -18.00
N ARG A 116 -4.68 9.77 -18.02
CA ARG A 116 -3.84 9.03 -17.07
C ARG A 116 -2.38 9.49 -17.11
N ARG A 117 -1.79 9.59 -18.31
CA ARG A 117 -0.42 10.12 -18.49
C ARG A 117 -0.30 11.56 -17.99
N ARG A 118 -1.32 12.40 -18.19
CA ARG A 118 -1.34 13.78 -17.68
C ARG A 118 -1.33 13.82 -16.15
N CYS A 119 -2.17 13.02 -15.48
CA CYS A 119 -2.15 12.90 -14.03
C CYS A 119 -0.77 12.45 -13.51
N CYS A 120 -0.16 11.44 -14.14
CA CYS A 120 1.18 10.99 -13.75
C CYS A 120 2.24 12.09 -13.89
N ARG A 121 2.18 12.93 -14.93
CA ARG A 121 3.09 14.08 -15.09
C ARG A 121 2.87 15.13 -14.00
N LEU A 122 1.62 15.38 -13.59
CA LEU A 122 1.32 16.32 -12.50
C LEU A 122 1.83 15.79 -11.16
N VAL A 123 1.64 14.50 -10.88
CA VAL A 123 2.19 13.84 -9.69
C VAL A 123 3.72 13.96 -9.66
N ALA A 124 4.41 13.65 -10.76
CA ALA A 124 5.87 13.77 -10.81
C ALA A 124 6.36 15.21 -10.57
N ARG A 125 5.64 16.21 -11.09
CA ARG A 125 5.96 17.63 -10.83
C ARG A 125 5.73 18.00 -9.36
N LEU A 126 4.66 17.50 -8.74
CA LEU A 126 4.41 17.69 -7.31
C LEU A 126 5.53 17.06 -6.47
N GLU A 127 5.90 15.82 -6.74
CA GLU A 127 6.99 15.10 -6.05
C GLU A 127 8.32 15.87 -6.15
N SER A 128 8.64 16.42 -7.34
CA SER A 128 9.83 17.25 -7.52
C SER A 128 9.80 18.58 -6.74
N ALA A 129 8.61 19.02 -6.35
CA ALA A 129 8.36 20.24 -5.59
C ALA A 129 7.91 19.94 -4.15
N ASN A 130 8.14 18.74 -3.63
CA ASN A 130 7.69 18.35 -2.30
C ASN A 130 8.17 19.34 -1.22
N PRO A 131 7.27 19.99 -0.46
CA PRO A 131 7.65 20.95 0.57
C PRO A 131 8.18 20.28 1.85
N THR A 132 7.93 18.99 2.04
CA THR A 132 8.29 18.26 3.25
C THR A 132 9.51 17.38 3.00
N LEU A 133 10.66 17.75 3.56
CA LEU A 133 11.95 17.05 3.35
C LEU A 133 11.94 15.59 3.87
N GLU A 134 11.33 15.35 5.02
CA GLU A 134 11.24 14.03 5.65
C GLU A 134 9.76 13.61 5.83
N PRO A 135 9.06 13.27 4.74
CA PRO A 135 7.60 13.12 4.78
C PRO A 135 7.13 11.94 5.63
N ALA A 136 7.92 10.87 5.77
CA ALA A 136 7.56 9.74 6.62
C ALA A 136 7.69 10.03 8.13
N ARG A 137 8.39 11.12 8.50
CA ARG A 137 8.63 11.54 9.89
C ARG A 137 7.85 12.80 10.26
N SER A 138 7.18 13.42 9.29
CA SER A 138 6.43 14.65 9.50
C SER A 138 5.15 14.42 10.28
N ALA A 139 4.83 15.32 11.20
CA ALA A 139 3.55 15.33 11.90
C ALA A 139 2.35 15.53 10.95
N LEU A 140 2.57 16.08 9.75
CA LEU A 140 1.52 16.24 8.73
C LEU A 140 0.99 14.89 8.23
N LEU A 141 1.75 13.80 8.38
CA LEU A 141 1.34 12.46 7.97
C LEU A 141 0.11 11.95 8.75
N GLU A 142 -0.04 12.41 9.99
CA GLU A 142 -1.08 11.99 10.94
C GLU A 142 -2.43 12.61 10.55
N GLY A 143 -3.37 11.80 10.09
CA GLY A 143 -4.62 12.35 9.55
C GLY A 143 -5.62 11.31 9.08
N ASP A 144 -6.78 11.82 8.67
CA ASP A 144 -7.74 11.09 7.86
C ASP A 144 -7.56 11.53 6.41
N TRP A 145 -7.22 10.57 5.55
CA TRP A 145 -6.80 10.75 4.17
C TRP A 145 -7.82 10.08 3.26
N ARG A 146 -8.17 10.72 2.15
CA ARG A 146 -9.15 10.21 1.19
C ARG A 146 -8.50 10.05 -0.16
N LEU A 147 -8.52 8.84 -0.71
CA LEU A 147 -7.97 8.59 -2.04
C LEU A 147 -8.72 9.43 -3.09
N VAL A 148 -7.98 10.29 -3.78
CA VAL A 148 -8.48 11.14 -4.87
C VAL A 148 -8.07 10.61 -6.23
N PHE A 149 -6.90 9.98 -6.37
CA PHE A 149 -6.43 9.43 -7.64
C PHE A 149 -5.59 8.16 -7.41
N ALA A 150 -5.71 7.19 -8.31
CA ALA A 150 -4.87 6.01 -8.35
C ALA A 150 -4.53 5.66 -9.81
N THR A 151 -3.31 5.18 -10.05
CA THR A 151 -2.90 4.65 -11.37
C THR A 151 -3.39 3.23 -11.62
N GLU A 152 -3.81 2.54 -10.56
CA GLU A 152 -4.38 1.19 -10.57
C GLU A 152 -5.80 1.20 -9.98
N ASP A 153 -6.43 0.03 -9.87
CA ASP A 153 -7.71 -0.12 -9.17
C ASP A 153 -7.61 0.42 -7.72
N PRO A 154 -8.60 1.16 -7.20
CA PRO A 154 -8.48 1.85 -5.91
C PRO A 154 -8.41 0.88 -4.74
N THR A 155 -8.84 -0.37 -4.90
CA THR A 155 -8.65 -1.41 -3.89
C THR A 155 -7.17 -1.71 -3.64
N ARG A 156 -6.29 -1.46 -4.63
CA ARG A 156 -4.84 -1.68 -4.56
C ARG A 156 -4.10 -0.67 -3.68
N CYS A 157 -4.77 0.36 -3.16
CA CYS A 157 -4.14 1.27 -2.20
C CYS A 157 -3.94 0.64 -0.80
N SER A 158 -4.48 -0.56 -0.56
CA SER A 158 -4.34 -1.26 0.72
C SER A 158 -2.97 -1.96 0.85
N PRO A 159 -2.22 -1.74 1.95
CA PRO A 159 -0.99 -2.47 2.25
C PRO A 159 -1.14 -4.00 2.24
N PHE A 160 -2.35 -4.51 2.49
CA PHE A 160 -2.65 -5.94 2.37
C PHE A 160 -2.36 -6.48 0.96
N PHE A 161 -2.75 -5.76 -0.08
CA PHE A 161 -2.50 -6.21 -1.45
C PHE A 161 -1.03 -6.12 -1.84
N TRP A 162 -0.30 -5.17 -1.28
CA TRP A 162 1.15 -5.07 -1.48
C TRP A 162 1.85 -6.26 -0.83
N ALA A 163 1.46 -6.62 0.40
CA ALA A 163 2.00 -7.78 1.11
C ALA A 163 1.66 -9.08 0.37
N LEU A 164 0.42 -9.20 -0.10
CA LEU A 164 -0.04 -10.34 -0.89
C LEU A 164 0.77 -10.50 -2.18
N ARG A 165 1.03 -9.39 -2.90
CA ARG A 165 1.90 -9.39 -4.09
C ARG A 165 3.31 -9.85 -3.77
N GLN A 166 3.91 -9.35 -2.71
CA GLN A 166 5.26 -9.77 -2.31
C GLN A 166 5.32 -11.26 -1.97
N GLN A 167 4.31 -11.79 -1.28
CA GLN A 167 4.25 -13.19 -0.90
C GLN A 167 3.98 -14.14 -2.07
N MET A 168 3.19 -13.70 -3.05
CA MET A 168 2.84 -14.49 -4.24
C MET A 168 3.84 -14.31 -5.38
N ARG A 169 4.88 -13.49 -5.19
CA ARG A 169 5.86 -13.19 -6.23
C ARG A 169 6.56 -14.46 -6.71
N GLY A 170 6.50 -14.70 -8.02
CA GLY A 170 7.09 -15.88 -8.65
C GLY A 170 6.25 -17.15 -8.55
N VAL A 171 5.02 -17.06 -8.05
CA VAL A 171 4.02 -18.14 -8.19
C VAL A 171 3.42 -18.05 -9.58
N GLU A 172 3.81 -18.98 -10.45
CA GLU A 172 3.27 -19.07 -11.80
C GLU A 172 1.79 -19.42 -11.80
N ASP A 173 1.03 -18.81 -12.71
CA ASP A 173 -0.37 -19.13 -12.91
C ASP A 173 -0.53 -20.54 -13.49
N PRO A 174 -1.16 -21.48 -12.75
CA PRO A 174 -1.35 -22.85 -13.24
C PRO A 174 -2.30 -22.91 -14.44
N ASN A 175 -3.10 -21.87 -14.69
CA ASN A 175 -4.07 -21.85 -15.77
C ASN A 175 -3.47 -21.19 -17.03
N PRO A 176 -3.25 -21.94 -18.12
CA PRO A 176 -2.70 -21.39 -19.36
C PRO A 176 -3.66 -20.39 -20.05
N LEU A 177 -4.96 -20.49 -19.79
CA LEU A 177 -5.95 -19.60 -20.40
C LEU A 177 -5.90 -18.19 -19.80
N SER A 178 -5.72 -18.05 -18.49
CA SER A 178 -5.57 -16.75 -17.83
C SER A 178 -4.27 -16.07 -18.24
N ARG A 179 -3.17 -16.82 -18.38
CA ARG A 179 -1.92 -16.29 -18.93
C ARG A 179 -2.09 -15.73 -20.34
N LEU A 180 -2.83 -16.44 -21.19
CA LEU A 180 -3.14 -15.97 -22.55
C LEU A 180 -4.04 -14.73 -22.54
N MET A 181 -5.04 -14.66 -21.64
CA MET A 181 -6.00 -13.56 -21.62
C MET A 181 -5.48 -12.28 -20.96
N PHE A 182 -4.63 -12.39 -19.94
CA PHE A 182 -4.16 -11.24 -19.14
C PHE A 182 -2.67 -10.94 -19.33
N GLY A 183 -1.95 -11.75 -20.11
CA GLY A 183 -0.58 -11.46 -20.56
C GLY A 183 0.49 -11.53 -19.48
N GLY A 184 0.18 -12.09 -18.30
CA GLY A 184 1.12 -12.28 -17.20
C GLY A 184 1.32 -13.75 -16.84
N ASP A 185 2.51 -14.12 -16.39
CA ASP A 185 2.77 -15.44 -15.78
C ASP A 185 2.44 -15.45 -14.28
N ASP A 186 2.21 -14.29 -13.66
CA ASP A 186 1.94 -14.17 -12.23
C ASP A 186 0.47 -14.46 -11.90
N LEU A 187 0.24 -15.49 -11.08
CA LEU A 187 -1.09 -15.93 -10.66
C LEU A 187 -1.89 -14.81 -10.01
N LEU A 188 -1.25 -13.99 -9.17
CA LEU A 188 -1.94 -12.95 -8.46
C LEU A 188 -2.35 -11.86 -9.45
N GLU A 189 -1.43 -11.34 -10.27
CA GLU A 189 -1.77 -10.28 -11.22
C GLU A 189 -2.87 -10.70 -12.21
N ASN A 190 -2.87 -11.96 -12.67
CA ASN A 190 -3.97 -12.48 -13.50
C ASN A 190 -5.30 -12.58 -12.76
N THR A 191 -5.28 -13.05 -11.50
CA THR A 191 -6.48 -13.11 -10.65
C THR A 191 -7.03 -11.71 -10.38
N LEU A 192 -6.14 -10.76 -10.11
CA LEU A 192 -6.48 -9.37 -9.84
C LEU A 192 -7.05 -8.68 -11.10
N ALA A 193 -6.42 -8.87 -12.26
CA ALA A 193 -6.91 -8.38 -13.55
C ALA A 193 -8.31 -8.91 -13.88
N PHE A 194 -8.56 -10.20 -13.60
CA PHE A 194 -9.89 -10.77 -13.75
C PHE A 194 -10.93 -10.04 -12.87
N THR A 195 -10.61 -9.82 -11.58
CA THR A 195 -11.53 -9.14 -10.67
C THR A 195 -11.75 -7.67 -11.00
N ASP A 196 -10.75 -7.02 -11.60
CA ASP A 196 -10.83 -5.60 -11.99
C ASP A 196 -11.68 -5.42 -13.26
N GLY A 197 -11.74 -6.46 -14.11
CA GLY A 197 -12.59 -6.49 -15.30
C GLY A 197 -14.06 -6.91 -15.06
N VAL A 198 -14.48 -7.20 -13.82
CA VAL A 198 -15.86 -7.61 -13.54
C VAL A 198 -16.80 -6.40 -13.77
N PRO A 199 -17.69 -6.42 -14.78
CA PRO A 199 -18.52 -5.25 -15.17
C PRO A 199 -19.50 -4.78 -14.08
N ILE A 200 -19.61 -5.57 -13.02
CA ILE A 200 -20.60 -5.47 -11.97
C ILE A 200 -19.94 -5.04 -10.64
N LYS A 201 -18.61 -4.86 -10.64
CA LYS A 201 -17.83 -4.34 -9.51
C LYS A 201 -17.88 -2.81 -9.52
N THR A 202 -18.22 -2.23 -8.38
CA THR A 202 -18.09 -0.79 -8.12
C THR A 202 -17.11 -0.57 -6.98
N VAL A 203 -16.15 0.34 -7.15
CA VAL A 203 -15.23 0.71 -6.08
C VAL A 203 -15.63 2.07 -5.53
N GLY A 204 -16.12 2.07 -4.30
CA GLY A 204 -16.57 3.25 -3.58
C GLY A 204 -15.41 4.05 -2.99
N LEU A 205 -15.66 4.62 -1.81
CA LEU A 205 -14.68 5.45 -1.11
C LEU A 205 -13.52 4.59 -0.58
N ALA A 206 -12.29 5.08 -0.80
CA ALA A 206 -11.08 4.56 -0.17
C ALA A 206 -10.49 5.64 0.76
N THR A 207 -10.24 5.28 2.02
CA THR A 207 -9.69 6.17 3.05
C THR A 207 -8.57 5.51 3.81
N GLN A 208 -7.61 6.30 4.28
CA GLN A 208 -6.59 5.88 5.21
C GLN A 208 -6.60 6.77 6.45
N ARG A 209 -6.53 6.17 7.63
CA ARG A 209 -6.32 6.88 8.89
C ARG A 209 -4.96 6.51 9.43
N LEU A 210 -4.12 7.50 9.72
CA LEU A 210 -2.82 7.33 10.34
C LEU A 210 -2.83 8.03 11.69
N ARG A 211 -2.66 7.25 12.78
CA ARG A 211 -2.65 7.73 14.17
C ARG A 211 -1.61 6.96 14.99
N HIS A 212 -0.59 7.64 15.48
CA HIS A 212 0.35 7.10 16.48
C HIS A 212 0.98 5.74 16.10
N GLY A 213 1.39 5.58 14.84
CA GLY A 213 1.96 4.31 14.35
C GLY A 213 0.92 3.24 13.99
N GLU A 214 -0.38 3.56 14.00
CA GLU A 214 -1.46 2.71 13.47
C GLU A 214 -2.00 3.27 12.16
N LEU A 215 -2.00 2.46 11.10
CA LEU A 215 -2.61 2.76 9.81
C LEU A 215 -3.85 1.90 9.61
N VAL A 216 -5.00 2.52 9.41
CA VAL A 216 -6.26 1.84 9.08
C VAL A 216 -6.68 2.25 7.67
N ASN A 217 -6.61 1.32 6.73
CA ASN A 217 -7.05 1.49 5.36
C ASN A 217 -8.46 0.89 5.18
N GLN A 218 -9.38 1.65 4.60
CA GLN A 218 -10.75 1.20 4.33
C GLN A 218 -11.10 1.43 2.88
N VAL A 219 -11.66 0.42 2.22
CA VAL A 219 -12.14 0.53 0.84
C VAL A 219 -13.53 -0.08 0.75
N VAL A 220 -14.49 0.67 0.20
CA VAL A 220 -15.83 0.17 -0.11
C VAL A 220 -15.80 -0.47 -1.50
N VAL A 221 -16.28 -1.71 -1.58
CA VAL A 221 -16.41 -2.48 -2.81
C VAL A 221 -17.84 -2.99 -2.91
N GLY A 222 -18.54 -2.61 -3.97
CA GLY A 222 -19.82 -3.15 -4.36
C GLY A 222 -19.66 -4.21 -5.43
N VAL A 223 -20.45 -5.27 -5.33
CA VAL A 223 -20.64 -6.26 -6.41
C VAL A 223 -22.13 -6.51 -6.53
N PHE A 224 -22.75 -6.19 -7.65
CA PHE A 224 -24.15 -6.56 -7.89
C PHE A 224 -24.28 -8.06 -8.26
N PRO A 225 -25.37 -8.76 -7.87
CA PRO A 225 -26.46 -8.33 -6.97
C PRO A 225 -26.10 -8.46 -5.48
N THR A 226 -24.86 -8.83 -5.19
CA THR A 226 -24.36 -9.22 -3.87
C THR A 226 -24.38 -8.11 -2.84
N GLY A 227 -24.31 -6.84 -3.24
CA GLY A 227 -24.35 -5.64 -2.40
C GLY A 227 -22.97 -5.03 -2.13
N GLU A 228 -22.91 -4.08 -1.20
CA GLU A 228 -21.68 -3.40 -0.80
C GLU A 228 -21.00 -4.06 0.39
N SER A 229 -19.67 -4.05 0.37
CA SER A 229 -18.82 -4.50 1.45
C SER A 229 -17.67 -3.53 1.67
N LYS A 230 -17.19 -3.42 2.90
CA LYS A 230 -16.09 -2.54 3.29
C LYS A 230 -14.91 -3.38 3.76
N MET A 231 -13.88 -3.44 2.93
CA MET A 231 -12.62 -4.05 3.32
C MET A 231 -11.86 -3.10 4.25
N THR A 232 -11.46 -3.57 5.42
CA THR A 232 -10.68 -2.81 6.41
C THR A 232 -9.38 -3.55 6.69
N THR A 233 -8.26 -2.89 6.45
CA THR A 233 -6.91 -3.38 6.73
C THR A 233 -6.31 -2.51 7.84
N THR A 234 -5.92 -3.13 8.94
CA THR A 234 -5.20 -2.51 10.06
C THR A 234 -3.74 -2.92 10.00
N CYS A 235 -2.87 -1.92 10.09
CA CYS A 235 -1.43 -2.07 10.06
C CYS A 235 -0.79 -1.28 11.21
N ARG A 236 0.40 -1.72 11.62
CA ARG A 236 1.35 -0.84 12.30
C ARG A 236 2.28 -0.21 11.28
N TYR A 237 2.72 1.02 11.50
CA TYR A 237 3.75 1.66 10.69
C TYR A 237 4.79 2.35 11.55
N GLU A 238 6.02 2.36 11.04
CA GLU A 238 7.15 3.08 11.60
C GLU A 238 7.95 3.72 10.47
N ALA A 239 8.50 4.91 10.68
CA ALA A 239 9.41 5.50 9.70
C ALA A 239 10.66 4.64 9.55
N ASP A 240 11.13 4.46 8.32
CA ASP A 240 12.36 3.75 8.06
C ASP A 240 13.57 4.56 8.59
N GLY A 241 14.51 3.84 9.19
CA GLY A 241 15.71 4.44 9.78
C GLY A 241 16.68 4.99 8.71
N ALA A 242 16.70 4.37 7.53
CA ALA A 242 17.63 4.67 6.44
C ALA A 242 17.04 5.62 5.39
N ASP A 243 15.73 5.57 5.12
CA ASP A 243 15.05 6.45 4.15
C ASP A 243 13.92 7.25 4.83
N ALA A 244 14.11 8.57 4.98
CA ALA A 244 13.15 9.47 5.62
C ALA A 244 11.84 9.68 4.82
N GLY A 245 11.76 9.14 3.60
CA GLY A 245 10.55 9.09 2.79
C GLY A 245 9.83 7.75 2.82
N VAL A 246 10.29 6.75 3.58
CA VAL A 246 9.71 5.40 3.59
C VAL A 246 9.13 5.06 4.97
N LEU A 247 7.96 4.43 4.97
CA LEU A 247 7.33 3.80 6.11
C LEU A 247 7.47 2.29 5.98
N ARG A 248 7.95 1.64 7.04
CA ARG A 248 7.80 0.20 7.24
C ARG A 248 6.39 -0.07 7.74
N VAL A 249 5.57 -0.77 6.96
CA VAL A 249 4.17 -1.05 7.28
C VAL A 249 4.00 -2.55 7.50
N ILE A 250 3.55 -2.93 8.69
CA ILE A 250 3.30 -4.31 9.10
C ILE A 250 1.79 -4.57 9.06
N VAL A 251 1.35 -5.47 8.18
CA VAL A 251 -0.07 -5.83 8.04
C VAL A 251 -0.48 -6.76 9.17
N GLU A 252 -1.34 -6.29 10.07
CA GLU A 252 -1.80 -7.08 11.20
C GLU A 252 -3.06 -7.86 10.88
N LYS A 253 -4.08 -7.15 10.37
CA LYS A 253 -5.41 -7.70 10.17
C LYS A 253 -6.06 -7.13 8.92
N THR A 254 -6.67 -8.00 8.11
CA THR A 254 -7.61 -7.58 7.06
C THR A 254 -8.94 -8.29 7.26
N GLN A 255 -10.01 -7.50 7.26
CA GLN A 255 -11.37 -8.00 7.44
C GLN A 255 -12.31 -7.32 6.44
N VAL A 256 -13.32 -8.06 6.02
CA VAL A 256 -14.38 -7.57 5.14
C VAL A 256 -15.60 -7.37 6.03
N LEU A 257 -16.13 -6.15 6.09
CA LEU A 257 -17.29 -5.78 6.91
C LEU A 257 -18.43 -5.34 5.99
N GLY A 258 -19.64 -5.93 6.09
CA GLY A 258 -20.77 -5.44 5.31
C GLY A 258 -22.12 -5.99 5.74
N ALA A 259 -23.21 -5.35 5.29
CA ALA A 259 -24.59 -5.77 5.55
C ALA A 259 -25.17 -6.67 4.45
N SER A 260 -24.33 -7.09 3.50
CA SER A 260 -24.76 -7.80 2.31
C SER A 260 -24.86 -9.31 2.54
N LEU A 261 -25.61 -10.02 1.69
CA LEU A 261 -25.80 -11.47 1.82
C LEU A 261 -24.47 -12.22 1.63
N ALA A 262 -23.54 -11.70 0.81
CA ALA A 262 -22.17 -12.19 0.83
C ALA A 262 -21.36 -11.68 2.00
N ALA A 263 -21.59 -10.48 2.52
CA ALA A 263 -20.94 -10.06 3.76
C ALA A 263 -21.34 -10.98 4.94
N SER A 264 -22.54 -11.57 4.93
CA SER A 264 -22.92 -12.58 5.95
C SER A 264 -22.08 -13.86 5.87
N VAL A 265 -21.64 -14.23 4.66
CA VAL A 265 -20.73 -15.36 4.40
C VAL A 265 -19.26 -14.95 4.61
N LEU A 266 -18.91 -13.70 4.28
CA LEU A 266 -17.56 -13.14 4.33
C LEU A 266 -17.20 -12.51 5.70
N ASP A 267 -18.18 -12.17 6.54
CA ASP A 267 -17.98 -11.66 7.91
C ASP A 267 -17.38 -12.76 8.80
N GLN A 268 -17.60 -14.03 8.45
CA GLN A 268 -16.91 -15.18 9.03
C GLN A 268 -15.51 -15.40 8.43
N LEU A 269 -15.27 -14.88 7.22
CA LEU A 269 -13.95 -14.83 6.59
C LEU A 269 -13.21 -13.58 7.10
N SER A 270 -12.87 -13.60 8.38
CA SER A 270 -11.68 -12.88 8.83
C SER A 270 -10.51 -13.52 8.12
N PHE A 271 -10.04 -12.93 7.01
CA PHE A 271 -8.83 -13.38 6.34
C PHE A 271 -7.70 -13.36 7.37
N PRO A 272 -7.25 -14.52 7.86
CA PRO A 272 -6.19 -14.55 8.85
C PRO A 272 -4.92 -14.23 8.07
N SER A 273 -4.61 -12.92 7.98
CA SER A 273 -3.44 -12.40 7.28
C SER A 273 -2.18 -13.16 7.70
N GLY A 274 -2.07 -13.55 8.97
CA GLY A 274 -0.99 -14.41 9.47
C GLY A 274 -0.85 -15.77 8.76
N GLN A 275 -1.95 -16.41 8.34
CA GLN A 275 -1.89 -17.70 7.64
C GLN A 275 -1.59 -17.55 6.15
N LEU A 276 -2.09 -16.49 5.51
CA LEU A 276 -1.91 -16.28 4.07
C LEU A 276 -0.59 -15.56 3.74
N LEU A 277 -0.23 -14.55 4.54
CA LEU A 277 0.92 -13.70 4.31
C LEU A 277 2.12 -14.05 5.20
N GLY A 278 1.93 -14.97 6.16
CA GLY A 278 2.87 -15.18 7.25
C GLY A 278 2.65 -14.20 8.41
N ASP A 279 3.21 -14.52 9.57
CA ASP A 279 3.13 -13.64 10.74
C ASP A 279 3.84 -12.31 10.43
N ASN A 280 3.10 -11.19 10.50
CA ASN A 280 3.60 -9.82 10.33
C ASN A 280 4.18 -9.52 8.94
N ALA A 281 3.40 -9.76 7.89
CA ALA A 281 3.81 -9.38 6.54
C ALA A 281 4.14 -7.88 6.45
N GLU A 282 5.38 -7.59 6.10
CA GLU A 282 5.96 -6.26 6.08
C GLU A 282 6.06 -5.75 4.65
N VAL A 283 5.67 -4.49 4.44
CA VAL A 283 5.80 -3.79 3.16
C VAL A 283 6.41 -2.42 3.37
N ALA A 284 7.16 -1.96 2.36
CA ALA A 284 7.74 -0.62 2.35
C ALA A 284 6.84 0.33 1.56
N MET A 285 6.32 1.35 2.24
CA MET A 285 5.45 2.39 1.69
C MET A 285 6.24 3.69 1.54
N ARG A 286 6.44 4.17 0.32
CA ARG A 286 7.11 5.45 0.08
C ARG A 286 6.09 6.59 0.09
N VAL A 287 6.34 7.60 0.93
CA VAL A 287 5.64 8.88 0.90
C VAL A 287 6.48 9.86 0.08
N SER A 288 6.15 10.03 -1.19
CA SER A 288 6.95 10.82 -2.15
C SER A 288 6.60 12.31 -2.17
N TYR A 289 5.43 12.66 -1.65
CA TYR A 289 4.95 14.05 -1.50
C TYR A 289 4.09 14.15 -0.24
N LEU A 290 4.25 15.22 0.53
CA LEU A 290 3.39 15.50 1.67
C LEU A 290 3.26 17.01 1.91
N ASP A 291 2.03 17.48 2.06
CA ASP A 291 1.70 18.76 2.66
C ASP A 291 0.41 18.66 3.50
N GLU A 292 -0.21 19.78 3.85
CA GLU A 292 -1.42 19.81 4.68
C GLU A 292 -2.68 19.28 3.98
N ARG A 293 -2.66 19.11 2.65
CA ARG A 293 -3.85 18.82 1.84
C ARG A 293 -3.74 17.54 1.03
N LEU A 294 -2.53 17.14 0.65
CA LEU A 294 -2.30 16.07 -0.32
C LEU A 294 -1.11 15.21 0.09
N ARG A 295 -1.24 13.90 -0.16
CA ARG A 295 -0.18 12.92 0.05
C ARG A 295 0.03 12.00 -1.15
N VAL A 296 1.29 12.00 -1.59
CA VAL A 296 2.02 11.08 -2.49
C VAL A 296 2.31 9.69 -1.91
N VAL A 297 1.62 8.59 -2.22
CA VAL A 297 2.03 7.25 -1.73
C VAL A 297 2.33 6.26 -2.86
N ARG A 298 3.42 5.49 -2.72
CA ARG A 298 3.85 4.42 -3.64
C ARG A 298 4.23 3.14 -2.89
N ASP A 299 4.07 2.00 -3.54
CA ASP A 299 4.64 0.72 -3.09
C ASP A 299 6.10 0.65 -3.55
N VAL A 300 7.06 0.49 -2.63
CA VAL A 300 8.48 0.42 -3.01
C VAL A 300 8.78 -0.81 -3.88
N ALA A 301 8.00 -1.88 -3.77
CA ALA A 301 8.16 -3.04 -4.64
C ALA A 301 7.67 -2.77 -6.08
N ARG A 302 6.86 -1.72 -6.27
CA ARG A 302 6.19 -1.38 -7.52
C ARG A 302 6.03 0.13 -7.68
N ASP A 303 7.17 0.79 -7.89
CA ASP A 303 7.27 2.26 -7.85
C ASP A 303 6.43 2.96 -8.95
N GLU A 304 6.02 2.24 -10.01
CA GLU A 304 5.14 2.80 -11.03
C GLU A 304 3.71 3.08 -10.54
N ALA A 305 3.25 2.37 -9.51
CA ALA A 305 1.92 2.53 -8.94
C ALA A 305 1.90 3.71 -7.95
N CYS A 306 1.04 4.70 -8.20
CA CYS A 306 0.87 5.83 -7.29
C CYS A 306 -0.58 5.99 -6.82
N PHE A 307 -0.70 6.37 -5.55
CA PHE A 307 -1.95 6.63 -4.85
C PHE A 307 -1.88 8.01 -4.22
N VAL A 308 -2.78 8.88 -4.66
CA VAL A 308 -2.87 10.27 -4.19
C VAL A 308 -4.03 10.36 -3.23
N PHE A 309 -3.73 10.80 -2.01
CA PHE A 309 -4.67 10.99 -0.92
C PHE A 309 -4.83 12.46 -0.53
#